data_AF-A0A1D2I447-F1
#
_entry.id   AF-A0A1D2I447-F1
#
_cell.length_a   1.000
_cell.length_b   1.000
_cell.length_c   1.000
_cell.angle_alpha   90.00
_cell.angle_beta   90.00
_cell.angle_gamma   90.00
#
_symmetry.space_group_name_H-M   'P 1'
#
loop_
_entity.id
_entity.type
_entity.pdbx_description
1 polymer ?
#
loop_
_entity_poly.entity_id
_entity_poly.type
_entity_poly.pdbx_seq_one_letter_code
_entity_poly.pdbx_strand_id
1 'polypeptide(L)'
;MSIRTFTRAQLEALGLPDETVTADRAAEYPELTVELHREYIESRRWESVHELVFRAPDDGKAYRVTYRESLTEMQDSDPWNYEDTVKAVEVEQRPVTVMQWQPADEQTQAADVQLVDRAAVLREGAAAIEAAFTGPGLDRYTRYGADLLRRMAAKEQS
;
A
#
# COMPACT_ATOMS: atom_id res chain seq x y z
N MET A 1 -16.42 -4.75 -20.40
CA MET A 1 -15.97 -5.48 -19.20
C MET A 1 -15.82 -6.93 -19.60
N SER A 2 -14.59 -7.41 -19.73
CA SER A 2 -14.33 -8.80 -20.14
C SER A 2 -14.52 -9.71 -18.93
N ILE A 3 -15.28 -10.79 -19.11
CA ILE A 3 -15.52 -11.79 -18.06
C ILE A 3 -14.91 -13.10 -18.53
N ARG A 4 -14.14 -13.74 -17.64
CA ARG A 4 -13.64 -15.09 -17.81
C ARG A 4 -14.32 -15.99 -16.78
N THR A 5 -14.81 -17.13 -17.21
CA THR A 5 -15.38 -18.14 -16.30
C THR A 5 -14.28 -19.12 -15.93
N PHE A 6 -14.09 -19.33 -14.63
CA PHE A 6 -13.25 -20.38 -14.09
C PHE A 6 -14.12 -21.48 -13.51
N THR A 7 -13.72 -22.74 -13.70
CA THR A 7 -14.30 -23.84 -12.93
C THR A 7 -13.66 -23.87 -11.54
N ARG A 8 -14.36 -24.47 -10.57
CA ARG A 8 -13.80 -24.71 -9.23
C ARG A 8 -12.44 -25.40 -9.27
N ALA A 9 -12.31 -26.46 -10.08
CA ALA A 9 -11.06 -27.20 -10.24
C ALA A 9 -9.94 -26.33 -10.82
N GLN A 10 -10.25 -25.37 -11.69
CA GLN A 10 -9.27 -24.41 -12.18
C GLN A 10 -8.80 -23.45 -11.08
N LEU A 11 -9.71 -22.96 -10.24
CA LEU A 11 -9.35 -22.08 -9.12
C LEU A 11 -8.52 -22.83 -8.07
N GLU A 12 -8.88 -24.07 -7.77
CA GLU A 12 -8.13 -24.95 -6.86
C GLU A 12 -6.74 -25.26 -7.42
N ALA A 13 -6.61 -25.54 -8.72
CA ALA A 13 -5.31 -25.71 -9.37
C ALA A 13 -4.45 -24.43 -9.36
N LEU A 14 -5.08 -23.26 -9.23
CA LEU A 14 -4.40 -21.98 -9.04
C LEU A 14 -4.12 -21.68 -7.56
N GLY A 15 -4.54 -22.54 -6.64
CA GLY A 15 -4.39 -22.32 -5.20
C GLY A 15 -5.36 -21.30 -4.62
N LEU A 16 -6.40 -20.87 -5.33
CA LEU A 16 -7.27 -19.80 -4.86
C LEU A 16 -8.38 -20.33 -3.92
N PRO A 17 -8.72 -19.59 -2.85
CA PRO A 17 -8.20 -18.27 -2.47
C PRO A 17 -7.00 -18.28 -1.50
N ASP A 18 -6.56 -19.45 -1.04
CA ASP A 18 -5.70 -19.57 0.16
C ASP A 18 -4.19 -19.68 -0.12
N GLU A 19 -3.81 -20.34 -1.21
CA GLU A 19 -2.43 -20.62 -1.61
C GLU A 19 -1.93 -19.62 -2.66
N THR A 20 -1.89 -18.34 -2.27
CA THR A 20 -1.39 -17.24 -3.12
C THR A 20 -0.12 -16.62 -2.56
N VAL A 21 0.65 -15.97 -3.44
CA VAL A 21 1.87 -15.24 -3.08
C VAL A 21 1.76 -13.77 -3.47
N THR A 22 2.34 -12.88 -2.66
CA THR A 22 2.43 -11.46 -2.99
C THR A 22 3.46 -11.21 -4.10
N ALA A 23 3.30 -10.12 -4.85
CA ALA A 23 4.17 -9.82 -6.00
C ALA A 23 5.68 -9.73 -5.65
N ASP A 24 6.03 -9.31 -4.44
CA ASP A 24 7.41 -9.22 -3.95
C ASP A 24 8.04 -10.60 -3.68
N ARG A 25 7.22 -11.62 -3.40
CA ARG A 25 7.66 -12.99 -3.11
C ARG A 25 7.43 -13.97 -4.25
N ALA A 26 6.84 -13.52 -5.37
CA ALA A 26 6.57 -14.37 -6.53
C ALA A 26 7.83 -15.07 -7.09
N ALA A 27 9.01 -14.46 -6.94
CA ALA A 27 10.27 -15.07 -7.36
C ALA A 27 10.71 -16.26 -6.49
N GLU A 28 10.25 -16.33 -5.23
CA GLU A 28 10.54 -17.43 -4.30
C GLU A 28 9.64 -18.65 -4.57
N TYR A 29 8.42 -18.42 -5.07
CA TYR A 29 7.38 -19.42 -5.29
C TYR A 29 6.76 -19.28 -6.69
N PRO A 30 7.51 -19.60 -7.77
CA PRO A 30 7.05 -19.42 -9.15
C PRO A 30 5.84 -20.29 -9.53
N GLU A 31 5.53 -21.31 -8.75
CA GLU A 31 4.37 -22.19 -8.92
C GLU A 31 3.06 -21.59 -8.37
N LEU A 32 3.14 -20.61 -7.47
CA LEU A 32 1.97 -20.03 -6.80
C LEU A 32 1.40 -18.87 -7.61
N THR A 33 0.08 -18.71 -7.51
CA THR A 33 -0.62 -17.60 -8.13
C THR A 33 -0.28 -16.28 -7.42
N VAL A 34 0.03 -15.25 -8.21
CA VAL A 34 0.35 -13.92 -7.67
C VAL A 34 -0.93 -13.18 -7.29
N GLU A 35 -1.11 -12.91 -6.01
CA GLU A 35 -2.10 -11.98 -5.48
C GLU A 35 -1.64 -10.53 -5.73
N LEU A 36 -2.56 -9.72 -6.26
CA LEU A 36 -2.35 -8.31 -6.54
C LEU A 36 -3.10 -7.40 -5.55
N HIS A 37 -4.27 -7.84 -5.08
CA HIS A 37 -5.09 -7.11 -4.11
C HIS A 37 -6.04 -8.07 -3.40
N ARG A 38 -6.28 -7.83 -2.12
CA ARG A 38 -7.32 -8.50 -1.33
C ARG A 38 -7.99 -7.49 -0.43
N GLU A 39 -9.31 -7.49 -0.40
CA GLU A 39 -10.09 -6.53 0.37
C GLU A 39 -11.33 -7.18 0.98
N TYR A 40 -11.54 -6.91 2.26
CA TYR A 40 -12.77 -7.24 2.94
C TYR A 40 -13.88 -6.30 2.45
N ILE A 41 -15.00 -6.88 2.01
CA ILE A 41 -16.13 -6.14 1.46
C ILE A 41 -17.23 -5.97 2.50
N GLU A 42 -17.69 -7.07 3.08
CA GLU A 42 -18.76 -7.08 4.06
C GLU A 42 -18.67 -8.31 4.97
N SER A 43 -19.37 -8.24 6.09
CA SER A 43 -19.66 -9.40 6.93
C SER A 43 -21.13 -9.69 6.87
N ARG A 44 -21.44 -10.97 6.85
CA ARG A 44 -22.76 -11.53 7.02
C ARG A 44 -22.79 -12.24 8.36
N ARG A 45 -23.93 -12.84 8.67
CA ARG A 45 -24.16 -13.45 9.99
C ARG A 45 -23.10 -14.49 10.37
N TRP A 46 -22.57 -15.25 9.40
CA TRP A 46 -21.65 -16.37 9.65
C TRP A 46 -20.44 -16.43 8.71
N GLU A 47 -20.36 -15.50 7.76
CA GLU A 47 -19.35 -15.48 6.70
C GLU A 47 -18.91 -14.03 6.47
N SER A 48 -17.65 -13.85 6.08
CA SER A 48 -17.14 -12.61 5.51
C SER A 48 -17.00 -12.76 4.01
N VAL A 49 -17.21 -11.66 3.29
CA VAL A 49 -17.11 -11.61 1.84
C VAL A 49 -15.90 -10.76 1.49
N HIS A 50 -15.04 -11.31 0.64
CA HIS A 50 -13.78 -10.70 0.26
C HIS A 50 -13.70 -10.58 -1.26
N GLU A 51 -13.07 -9.51 -1.71
CA GLU A 51 -12.62 -9.34 -3.08
C GLU A 51 -11.16 -9.78 -3.19
N LEU A 52 -10.85 -10.54 -4.24
CA LEU A 52 -9.50 -11.00 -4.55
C LEU A 52 -9.18 -10.65 -6.00
N VAL A 53 -8.06 -9.96 -6.20
CA VAL A 53 -7.48 -9.72 -7.52
C VAL A 53 -6.17 -10.49 -7.63
N PHE A 54 -6.08 -11.35 -8.63
CA PHE A 54 -4.91 -12.19 -8.86
C PHE A 54 -4.47 -12.10 -10.32
N ARG A 55 -3.21 -12.49 -10.60
CA ARG A 55 -2.69 -12.63 -11.96
C ARG A 55 -2.75 -14.10 -12.38
N ALA A 56 -3.51 -14.40 -13.43
CA ALA A 56 -3.56 -15.75 -13.96
C ALA A 56 -2.23 -16.10 -14.65
N PRO A 57 -1.61 -17.25 -14.35
CA PRO A 57 -0.29 -17.61 -14.88
C PRO A 57 -0.32 -18.00 -16.37
N ASP A 58 -1.50 -18.36 -16.91
CA ASP A 58 -1.65 -18.87 -18.27
C ASP A 58 -1.68 -17.77 -19.33
N ASP A 59 -2.35 -16.65 -19.06
CA ASP A 59 -2.45 -15.50 -19.96
C ASP A 59 -1.77 -14.22 -19.42
N GLY A 60 -1.30 -14.25 -18.17
CA GLY A 60 -0.65 -13.13 -17.50
C GLY A 60 -1.58 -11.97 -17.16
N LYS A 61 -2.90 -12.10 -17.32
CA LYS A 61 -3.88 -11.04 -17.06
C LYS A 61 -4.33 -11.02 -15.61
N ALA A 62 -4.82 -9.87 -15.16
CA ALA A 62 -5.36 -9.72 -13.82
C ALA A 62 -6.88 -9.95 -13.81
N TYR A 63 -7.34 -10.72 -12.84
CA TYR A 63 -8.73 -11.13 -12.69
C TYR A 63 -9.19 -10.87 -11.26
N ARG A 64 -10.42 -10.36 -11.16
CA ARG A 64 -11.11 -10.11 -9.89
C ARG A 64 -12.21 -11.15 -9.68
N VAL A 65 -12.23 -11.76 -8.50
CA VAL A 65 -13.27 -12.65 -8.00
C VAL A 65 -13.72 -12.23 -6.61
N THR A 66 -14.87 -12.73 -6.18
CA THR A 66 -15.37 -12.58 -4.82
C THR A 66 -15.47 -13.96 -4.20
N TYR A 67 -14.95 -14.11 -2.99
CA TYR A 67 -15.02 -15.37 -2.24
C TYR A 67 -15.54 -15.12 -0.82
N ARG A 68 -15.88 -16.21 -0.13
CA ARG A 68 -16.41 -16.17 1.24
C ARG A 68 -15.51 -16.93 2.19
N GLU A 69 -15.46 -16.47 3.42
CA GLU A 69 -14.70 -17.11 4.49
C GLU A 69 -15.56 -17.23 5.74
N SER A 70 -15.57 -18.41 6.36
CA SER A 70 -16.30 -18.67 7.59
C SER A 70 -15.75 -17.83 8.74
N LEU A 71 -16.62 -17.14 9.47
CA LEU A 71 -16.22 -16.36 10.66
C LEU A 71 -15.98 -17.24 11.90
N THR A 72 -16.32 -18.53 11.83
CA THR A 72 -16.21 -19.48 12.96
C THR A 72 -15.71 -20.83 12.46
N GLU A 73 -14.76 -21.43 13.18
CA GLU A 73 -14.01 -22.65 12.79
C GLU A 73 -14.86 -23.92 12.58
N MET A 74 -16.12 -23.94 13.01
CA MET A 74 -17.01 -25.11 12.95
C MET A 74 -18.10 -25.02 11.88
N GLN A 75 -18.01 -24.08 10.92
CA GLN A 75 -18.99 -23.97 9.85
C GLN A 75 -18.44 -24.51 8.54
N ASP A 76 -19.25 -25.35 7.88
CA ASP A 76 -19.01 -25.75 6.50
C ASP A 76 -19.36 -24.56 5.61
N SER A 77 -18.33 -23.87 5.12
CA SER A 77 -18.45 -22.74 4.21
C SER A 77 -17.57 -23.01 3.01
N ASP A 78 -18.19 -23.03 1.83
CA ASP A 78 -17.46 -23.10 0.57
C ASP A 78 -17.08 -21.69 0.09
N PRO A 79 -15.81 -21.41 -0.23
CA PRO A 79 -15.38 -20.07 -0.67
C PRO A 79 -16.13 -19.57 -1.91
N TRP A 80 -16.63 -20.49 -2.73
CA TRP A 80 -17.32 -20.23 -3.99
C TRP A 80 -18.83 -20.48 -3.87
N ASN A 81 -19.38 -20.54 -2.65
CA ASN A 81 -20.81 -20.74 -2.39
C ASN A 81 -21.39 -21.99 -3.07
N TYR A 82 -20.60 -23.06 -3.17
CA TYR A 82 -20.94 -24.31 -3.84
C TYR A 82 -21.24 -24.16 -5.34
N GLU A 83 -20.80 -23.07 -5.97
CA GLU A 83 -20.91 -22.87 -7.41
C GLU A 83 -19.81 -23.65 -8.15
N ASP A 84 -20.18 -24.39 -9.20
CA ASP A 84 -19.23 -25.13 -10.04
C ASP A 84 -18.33 -24.21 -10.88
N THR A 85 -18.81 -23.00 -11.13
CA THR A 85 -18.14 -22.01 -11.96
C THR A 85 -18.20 -20.63 -11.34
N VAL A 86 -17.08 -19.93 -11.35
CA VAL A 86 -16.95 -18.57 -10.82
C VAL A 86 -16.66 -17.62 -11.97
N LYS A 87 -17.40 -16.51 -12.00
CA LYS A 87 -17.19 -15.44 -12.98
C LYS A 87 -16.13 -14.48 -12.47
N ALA A 88 -15.01 -14.43 -13.16
CA ALA A 88 -13.94 -13.48 -12.90
C ALA A 88 -13.98 -12.32 -13.88
N VAL A 89 -13.79 -11.11 -13.36
CA VAL A 89 -13.74 -9.88 -14.16
C VAL A 89 -12.29 -9.55 -14.48
N GLU A 90 -11.96 -9.37 -15.76
CA GLU A 90 -10.64 -8.86 -16.14
C GLU A 90 -10.49 -7.40 -15.68
N VAL A 91 -9.42 -7.10 -14.94
CA VAL A 91 -9.14 -5.79 -14.35
C VAL A 91 -7.72 -5.33 -14.64
N GLU A 92 -7.49 -4.03 -14.54
CA GLU A 92 -6.17 -3.41 -14.63
C GLU A 92 -6.04 -2.33 -13.55
N GLN A 93 -4.85 -2.20 -12.97
CA GLN A 93 -4.60 -1.15 -11.98
C GLN A 93 -4.41 0.19 -12.71
N ARG A 94 -5.20 1.20 -12.33
CA ARG A 94 -5.08 2.56 -12.86
C ARG A 94 -5.07 3.57 -11.72
N PRO A 95 -4.19 4.59 -11.76
CA PRO A 95 -4.26 5.68 -10.80
C PRO A 95 -5.58 6.43 -10.99
N VAL A 96 -6.32 6.63 -9.91
CA VAL A 96 -7.57 7.39 -9.89
C VAL A 96 -7.52 8.43 -8.77
N THR A 97 -7.99 9.64 -9.04
CA THR A 97 -8.17 10.68 -8.02
C THR A 97 -9.63 10.69 -7.61
N VAL A 98 -9.91 10.47 -6.32
CA VAL A 98 -11.27 10.46 -5.78
C VAL A 98 -11.42 11.53 -4.72
N MET A 99 -12.59 12.18 -4.69
CA MET A 99 -12.98 13.03 -3.57
C MET A 99 -13.45 12.13 -2.42
N GLN A 100 -12.87 12.28 -1.23
CA GLN A 100 -13.24 11.50 -0.06
C GLN A 100 -13.71 12.43 1.07
N TRP A 101 -14.75 12.00 1.79
CA TRP A 101 -15.17 12.67 3.01
C TRP A 101 -14.13 12.44 4.10
N GLN A 102 -13.75 13.51 4.80
CA GLN A 102 -12.89 13.47 5.97
C GLN A 102 -13.72 13.89 7.19
N PRO A 103 -13.39 13.42 8.41
CA PRO A 103 -13.96 13.99 9.62
C PRO A 103 -13.81 15.51 9.61
N ALA A 104 -14.90 16.23 9.88
CA ALA A 104 -14.91 17.68 9.78
C ALA A 104 -14.03 18.39 10.83
N ASP A 105 -13.61 17.66 11.88
CA ASP A 105 -12.87 18.17 13.01
C ASP A 105 -11.68 17.27 13.40
N GLU A 106 -10.74 17.10 12.48
CA GLU A 106 -9.33 17.11 12.84
C GLU A 106 -8.66 18.05 11.86
N GLN A 107 -8.30 19.24 12.32
CA GLN A 107 -7.37 20.12 11.62
C GLN A 107 -5.97 19.47 11.67
N THR A 108 -5.81 18.29 11.09
CA THR A 108 -4.53 17.91 10.54
C THR A 108 -4.36 18.86 9.37
N GLN A 109 -3.66 19.97 9.62
CA GLN A 109 -2.99 20.69 8.56
C GLN A 109 -2.21 19.61 7.81
N ALA A 110 -2.73 19.18 6.66
CA ALA A 110 -1.91 18.62 5.63
C ALA A 110 -0.90 19.72 5.38
N ALA A 111 0.25 19.60 6.05
CA ALA A 111 1.42 20.37 5.72
C ALA A 111 1.53 20.14 4.23
N ASP A 112 1.25 21.20 3.49
CA ASP A 112 1.59 21.36 2.10
C ASP A 112 3.00 20.76 2.03
N VAL A 113 3.13 19.56 1.46
CA VAL A 113 4.45 19.02 1.13
C VAL A 113 4.86 19.82 -0.10
N GLN A 114 5.03 21.12 0.11
CA GLN A 114 5.92 21.89 -0.70
C GLN A 114 7.23 21.12 -0.60
N LEU A 115 7.80 20.83 -1.77
CA LEU A 115 9.23 20.61 -1.88
C LEU A 115 9.91 21.87 -1.34
N VAL A 116 9.99 21.98 -0.02
CA VAL A 116 10.80 22.98 0.65
C VAL A 116 12.21 22.62 0.22
N ASP A 117 12.87 23.54 -0.46
CA ASP A 117 14.29 23.44 -0.75
C ASP A 117 14.99 23.18 0.58
N ARG A 118 15.30 21.90 0.82
CA ARG A 118 15.82 21.43 2.09
C ARG A 118 17.15 22.11 2.39
N ALA A 119 17.93 22.43 1.35
CA ALA A 119 19.16 23.19 1.49
C ALA A 119 18.90 24.65 1.87
N ALA A 120 17.80 25.27 1.44
CA ALA A 120 17.40 26.60 1.91
C ALA A 120 17.02 26.59 3.40
N VAL A 121 16.19 25.64 3.83
CA VAL A 121 15.75 25.51 5.24
C VAL A 121 16.95 25.26 6.17
N LEU A 122 17.87 24.38 5.77
CA LEU A 122 19.08 24.10 6.55
C LEU A 122 20.03 25.30 6.65
N ARG A 123 20.12 26.14 5.61
CA ARG A 123 20.91 27.39 5.63
C ARG A 123 20.27 28.43 6.56
N GLU A 124 18.95 28.58 6.50
CA GLU A 124 18.21 29.50 7.36
C GLU A 124 18.35 29.11 8.83
N GLY A 125 18.24 27.83 9.16
CA GLY A 125 18.46 27.31 10.51
C GLY A 125 19.87 27.59 11.04
N ALA A 126 20.91 27.43 10.20
CA ALA A 126 22.28 27.78 10.58
C ALA A 126 22.45 29.27 10.87
N ALA A 127 21.87 30.14 10.02
CA ALA A 127 21.91 31.59 10.22
C ALA A 127 21.16 32.01 11.50
N ALA A 128 20.03 31.39 11.81
CA ALA A 128 19.26 31.65 13.02
C ALA A 128 20.02 31.27 14.30
N ILE A 129 20.73 30.13 14.30
CA ILE A 129 21.60 29.72 15.43
C ILE A 129 22.71 30.75 15.65
N GLU A 130 23.33 31.25 14.59
CA GLU A 130 24.38 32.26 14.71
C GLU A 130 23.83 33.62 15.16
N ALA A 131 22.66 34.02 14.68
CA ALA A 131 22.01 35.28 15.04
C ALA A 131 21.45 35.29 16.48
N ALA A 132 20.91 34.16 16.95
CA ALA A 132 20.34 34.05 18.29
C ALA A 132 21.41 34.00 19.39
N PHE A 133 22.62 33.55 19.06
CA PHE A 133 23.71 33.39 20.00
C PHE A 133 24.91 34.27 19.63
N THR A 134 24.69 35.57 19.41
CA THR A 134 25.78 36.52 19.16
C THR A 134 26.40 36.99 20.48
N GLY A 135 27.41 36.28 20.97
CA GLY A 135 28.19 36.71 22.13
C GLY A 135 29.58 36.06 22.20
N PRO A 136 30.60 36.76 22.73
CA PRO A 136 31.90 36.17 23.01
C PRO A 136 31.74 35.13 24.12
N GLY A 137 31.60 33.88 23.73
CA GLY A 137 31.21 32.79 24.65
C GLY A 137 30.38 31.69 24.00
N LEU A 138 30.08 31.78 22.70
CA LEU A 138 29.54 30.68 21.92
C LEU A 138 30.32 29.39 22.18
N ASP A 139 29.68 28.50 22.91
CA ASP A 139 30.08 27.14 23.18
C ASP A 139 30.37 26.41 21.85
N ARG A 140 31.45 25.62 21.84
CA ARG A 140 31.86 24.71 20.76
C ARG A 140 30.67 23.94 20.14
N TYR A 141 29.65 23.60 20.94
CA TYR A 141 28.47 22.86 20.49
C TYR A 141 27.55 23.69 19.60
N THR A 142 27.41 25.00 19.84
CA THR A 142 26.57 25.87 18.99
C THR A 142 27.18 26.08 17.61
N ARG A 143 28.52 26.24 17.53
CA ARG A 143 29.24 26.32 16.24
C ARG A 143 29.18 25.00 15.48
N TYR A 144 29.32 23.88 16.19
CA TYR A 144 29.19 22.55 15.60
C TYR A 144 27.80 22.32 15.00
N GLY A 145 26.74 22.76 15.69
CA GLY A 145 25.36 22.69 15.19
C GLY A 145 25.17 23.45 13.88
N ALA A 146 25.64 24.70 13.80
CA ALA A 146 25.54 25.50 12.57
C ALA A 146 26.34 24.89 11.40
N ASP A 147 27.55 24.40 11.66
CA ASP A 147 28.39 23.76 10.63
C ASP A 147 27.83 22.42 10.14
N LEU A 148 27.21 21.63 11.02
CA LEU A 148 26.56 20.38 10.65
C LEU A 148 25.40 20.64 9.68
N LEU A 149 24.56 21.63 9.97
CA LEU A 149 23.45 22.01 9.11
C LEU A 149 23.91 22.47 7.73
N ARG A 150 25.01 23.24 7.65
CA ARG A 150 25.62 23.64 6.36
C ARG A 150 26.11 22.46 5.54
N ARG A 151 26.78 21.48 6.16
CA ARG A 151 27.27 20.29 5.46
C ARG A 151 26.12 19.43 4.93
N MET A 152 25.05 19.32 5.71
CA MET A 152 23.84 18.64 5.26
C MET A 152 23.21 19.36 4.06
N ALA A 153 23.14 20.70 4.09
CA ALA A 153 22.63 21.49 2.97
C ALA A 153 23.46 21.29 1.68
N ALA A 154 24.79 21.25 1.78
CA ALA A 154 25.68 21.07 0.63
C ALA A 154 25.55 19.66 0.00
N LYS A 155 25.25 18.63 0.82
CA LYS A 155 25.07 17.26 0.34
C LYS A 155 23.77 17.07 -0.45
N GLU A 156 22.73 17.87 -0.16
CA GLU A 156 21.44 17.82 -0.86
C GLU A 156 21.50 18.48 -2.26
N GLN A 157 22.58 19.18 -2.61
CA GLN A 157 22.78 19.86 -3.90
C GLN A 157 23.73 19.14 -4.86
N SER A 158 24.28 17.99 -4.46
CA SER A 158 25.20 17.14 -5.25
C SER A 158 24.51 15.88 -5.73
#